data_AF-A0AAV9B4M2-F1
#
_entry.id   AF-A0AAV9B4M2-F1
#
_cell.length_a   1.000
_cell.length_b   1.000
_cell.length_c   1.000
_cell.angle_alpha   90.00
_cell.angle_beta   90.00
_cell.angle_gamma   90.00
#
_symmetry.space_group_name_H-M   'P 1'
#
loop_
_entity.id
_entity.type
_entity.pdbx_description
1 polymer ?
#
loop_
_entity_poly.entity_id
_entity_poly.type
_entity_poly.pdbx_seq_one_letter_code
_entity_poly.pdbx_strand_id
1 'polypeptide(L)'
;MKQVAGKSKLELAQFAELEAFAQFASDLDKATQNQLARGKRLRELLKQSQSEPLAVDEQVVTIYTGTNGYLDTLEIGNFYILIF
;
A
#
# COMPACT_ATOMS: atom_id res chain seq x y z
N MET A 1 -3.46 -13.15 -9.76
CA MET A 1 -2.74 -11.90 -10.07
C MET A 1 -3.56 -10.80 -10.76
N LYS A 2 -4.20 -11.00 -11.93
CA LYS A 2 -4.85 -9.91 -12.69
C LYS A 2 -5.86 -9.07 -11.88
N GLN A 3 -6.69 -9.72 -11.07
CA GLN A 3 -7.72 -9.04 -10.25
C GLN A 3 -7.10 -8.16 -9.15
N VAL A 4 -6.11 -8.68 -8.42
CA VAL A 4 -5.46 -7.95 -7.32
C VAL A 4 -4.56 -6.81 -7.83
N ALA A 5 -3.84 -7.04 -8.93
CA ALA A 5 -2.97 -6.04 -9.54
C ALA A 5 -3.74 -4.85 -10.14
N GLY A 6 -4.91 -5.12 -10.76
CA GLY A 6 -5.76 -4.07 -11.33
C GLY A 6 -6.29 -3.10 -10.26
N LYS A 7 -6.77 -3.65 -9.14
CA LYS A 7 -7.26 -2.87 -8.00
C LYS A 7 -6.12 -2.06 -7.36
N SER A 8 -4.98 -2.70 -7.10
CA SER A 8 -3.80 -2.03 -6.51
C SER A 8 -3.29 -0.87 -7.37
N LYS A 9 -3.26 -1.02 -8.69
CA LYS A 9 -2.86 0.06 -9.61
C LYS A 9 -3.78 1.27 -9.52
N LEU A 10 -5.10 1.06 -9.45
CA LEU A 10 -6.08 2.14 -9.34
C LEU A 10 -5.94 2.88 -8.00
N GLU A 11 -5.82 2.15 -6.89
CA GLU A 11 -5.66 2.73 -5.56
C GLU A 11 -4.37 3.55 -5.44
N LEU A 12 -3.27 3.07 -6.01
CA LEU A 12 -2.00 3.82 -6.01
C LEU A 12 -2.05 5.08 -6.87
N ALA A 13 -2.80 5.07 -7.99
CA ALA A 13 -3.00 6.26 -8.80
C ALA A 13 -3.78 7.34 -8.03
N GLN A 14 -4.89 6.96 -7.40
CA GLN A 14 -5.68 7.86 -6.54
C GLN A 14 -4.87 8.37 -5.35
N PHE A 15 -4.05 7.50 -4.75
CA PHE A 15 -3.14 7.89 -3.68
C PHE A 15 -2.12 8.95 -4.15
N ALA A 16 -1.52 8.78 -5.33
CA ALA A 16 -0.56 9.76 -5.85
C ALA A 16 -1.20 11.13 -6.09
N GLU A 17 -2.44 11.16 -6.59
CA GLU A 17 -3.22 12.40 -6.75
C GLU A 17 -3.54 13.05 -5.39
N LEU A 18 -4.01 12.26 -4.42
CA LEU A 18 -4.29 12.73 -3.07
C LEU A 18 -3.04 13.19 -2.32
N GLU A 19 -1.91 12.50 -2.49
CA GLU A 19 -0.64 12.85 -1.85
C GLU A 19 -0.14 14.21 -2.35
N ALA A 20 -0.23 14.46 -3.66
CA ALA A 20 0.09 15.76 -4.23
C ALA A 20 -0.84 16.88 -3.72
N PHE A 21 -2.15 16.63 -3.61
CA PHE A 21 -3.11 17.59 -3.08
C PHE A 21 -2.87 17.88 -1.58
N ALA A 22 -2.59 16.84 -0.81
CA ALA A 22 -2.35 16.92 0.63
C ALA A 22 -1.11 17.74 1.01
N GLN A 23 -0.15 17.93 0.10
CA GLN A 23 1.00 18.81 0.33
C GLN A 23 0.63 20.29 0.46
N PHE A 24 -0.55 20.69 -0.06
CA PHE A 24 -1.00 22.07 -0.07
C PHE A 24 -2.17 22.35 0.87
N ALA A 25 -2.75 21.31 1.48
CA ALA A 25 -3.89 21.43 2.38
C ALA A 25 -3.44 21.42 3.85
N SER A 26 -3.89 22.39 4.65
CA SER A 26 -3.58 22.48 6.08
C SER A 26 -4.41 21.53 6.95
N ASP A 27 -5.68 21.33 6.57
CA ASP A 27 -6.60 20.43 7.26
C ASP A 27 -7.15 19.40 6.29
N LEU A 28 -6.92 18.14 6.61
CA LEU A 28 -7.46 16.98 5.90
C LEU A 28 -8.50 16.33 6.79
N ASP A 29 -9.66 16.03 6.22
CA ASP A 29 -10.68 15.27 6.91
C ASP A 29 -10.20 13.83 7.17
N LYS A 30 -10.85 13.16 8.13
CA LYS A 30 -10.43 11.82 8.58
C LYS A 30 -10.46 10.78 7.45
N ALA A 31 -11.37 10.91 6.48
CA ALA A 31 -11.42 9.97 5.36
C ALA A 31 -10.19 10.11 4.46
N THR A 32 -9.80 11.35 4.13
CA THR A 32 -8.59 11.62 3.34
C THR A 32 -7.32 11.17 4.08
N GLN A 33 -7.23 11.41 5.39
CA GLN A 33 -6.10 10.93 6.20
C GLN A 33 -5.98 9.40 6.15
N ASN A 34 -7.09 8.67 6.27
CA ASN A 34 -7.10 7.22 6.18
C ASN A 34 -6.68 6.72 4.78
N GLN A 35 -7.15 7.38 3.72
CA GLN A 35 -6.80 7.02 2.35
C GLN A 35 -5.32 7.26 2.05
N LEU A 36 -4.75 8.37 2.52
CA LEU A 36 -3.31 8.64 2.45
C LEU A 36 -2.51 7.61 3.25
N ALA A 37 -2.94 7.28 4.46
CA ALA A 37 -2.26 6.29 5.29
C ALA A 37 -2.25 4.90 4.63
N ARG A 38 -3.36 4.49 4.00
CA ARG A 38 -3.46 3.23 3.26
C ARG A 38 -2.56 3.24 2.02
N GLY A 39 -2.56 4.32 1.24
CA GLY A 39 -1.71 4.43 0.06
C GLY A 39 -0.21 4.40 0.39
N LYS A 40 0.19 5.02 1.51
CA LYS A 40 1.56 4.89 2.04
C LYS A 40 1.93 3.44 2.38
N ARG A 41 1.04 2.70 3.05
CA ARG A 41 1.23 1.27 3.34
C ARG A 41 1.35 0.42 2.08
N LEU A 42 0.45 0.63 1.11
CA LEU A 42 0.48 -0.07 -0.18
C LEU A 42 1.80 0.14 -0.92
N ARG A 43 2.31 1.39 -0.93
CA ARG A 43 3.59 1.71 -1.53
C ARG A 43 4.76 1.05 -0.81
N GLU A 44 4.69 0.93 0.52
CA GLU A 44 5.70 0.22 1.31
C GLU A 44 5.70 -1.28 1.03
N LEU A 45 4.53 -1.90 0.93
CA LEU A 45 4.35 -3.34 0.64
C LEU A 45 4.91 -3.77 -0.71
N LEU A 46 5.00 -2.84 -1.66
CA LEU A 46 5.56 -3.11 -2.99
C LEU A 46 7.09 -2.96 -3.04
N LYS A 47 7.73 -2.53 -1.96
CA LYS A 47 9.19 -2.55 -1.87
C LYS A 47 9.66 -3.98 -1.66
N GLN A 48 10.71 -4.34 -2.38
CA GLN A 48 11.32 -5.67 -2.33
C GLN A 48 12.83 -5.52 -2.35
N SER A 49 13.53 -6.27 -1.50
CA SER A 49 14.99 -6.29 -1.51
C SER A 49 15.50 -6.97 -2.80
N GLN A 50 16.71 -6.61 -3.21
CA GLN A 50 17.36 -7.27 -4.32
C GLN A 50 17.67 -8.73 -3.97
N SER A 51 17.51 -9.63 -4.95
CA SER A 51 17.79 -11.07 -4.82
C SER A 51 16.88 -11.86 -3.88
N GLU A 52 15.75 -11.28 -3.44
CA GLU A 52 14.73 -11.94 -2.62
C GLU A 52 13.41 -12.08 -3.41
N PRO A 53 13.32 -12.94 -4.45
CA PRO A 53 12.10 -13.10 -5.23
C PRO A 53 10.98 -13.73 -4.40
N LEU A 54 9.81 -13.10 -4.39
CA LEU A 54 8.59 -13.69 -3.82
C LEU A 54 7.92 -14.63 -4.81
N ALA A 55 7.36 -15.74 -4.33
CA ALA A 55 6.53 -16.61 -5.16
C ALA A 55 5.22 -15.90 -5.57
N VAL A 56 4.60 -16.33 -6.67
CA VAL A 56 3.42 -15.64 -7.23
C VAL A 56 2.24 -15.66 -6.25
N ASP A 57 2.05 -16.77 -5.53
CA ASP A 57 1.05 -16.93 -4.49
C ASP A 57 1.28 -15.97 -3.31
N GLU A 58 2.53 -15.83 -2.86
CA GLU A 58 2.90 -14.85 -1.83
C GLU A 58 2.64 -13.42 -2.29
N GLN A 59 3.01 -13.09 -3.54
CA GLN A 59 2.72 -11.78 -4.12
C GLN A 59 1.21 -11.49 -4.17
N VAL A 60 0.39 -12.49 -4.53
CA VAL A 60 -1.08 -12.35 -4.53
C VAL A 60 -1.59 -12.02 -3.14
N VAL A 61 -1.14 -12.77 -2.12
CA VAL A 61 -1.57 -12.58 -0.73
C VAL A 61 -1.13 -11.22 -0.20
N THR A 62 0.11 -10.81 -0.46
CA THR A 62 0.64 -9.50 -0.04
C THR A 62 -0.17 -8.35 -0.64
N ILE A 63 -0.46 -8.38 -1.95
CA ILE A 63 -1.26 -7.33 -2.60
C ILE A 63 -2.71 -7.36 -2.13
N TYR A 64 -3.29 -8.56 -1.94
CA TYR A 64 -4.68 -8.70 -1.48
C TYR A 64 -4.87 -8.18 -0.06
N THR A 65 -3.95 -8.49 0.86
CA THR A 65 -4.03 -8.05 2.25
C THR A 65 -3.89 -6.52 2.36
N GLY A 66 -2.98 -5.92 1.59
CA GLY A 66 -2.83 -4.46 1.50
C GLY A 66 -4.05 -3.74 0.92
N THR A 67 -4.56 -4.19 -0.23
CA THR A 67 -5.68 -3.49 -0.93
C THR A 67 -7.01 -3.59 -0.18
N ASN A 68 -7.21 -4.62 0.64
CA ASN A 68 -8.43 -4.77 1.42
C ASN A 68 -8.35 -4.20 2.85
N GLY A 69 -7.21 -3.60 3.23
CA GLY A 69 -7.06 -2.93 4.52
C GLY A 69 -6.83 -3.86 5.71
N TYR A 70 -6.46 -5.12 5.47
CA TYR A 70 -6.10 -6.05 6.55
C TYR A 70 -4.82 -5.61 7.29
N LEU A 71 -4.07 -4.67 6.71
CA LEU A 71 -2.80 -4.16 7.23
C LEU A 71 -2.93 -2.73 7.80
N ASP A 72 -4.14 -2.19 7.88
CA ASP A 72 -4.38 -0.81 8.34
C ASP A 72 -4.02 -0.59 9.81
N THR A 73 -4.12 -1.65 10.63
CA THR A 73 -3.75 -1.62 12.06
C THR A 73 -2.25 -1.68 12.28
N LEU A 74 -1.45 -1.94 11.24
CA LEU A 74 0.00 -2.00 11.32
C LEU A 74 0.62 -0.61 11.08
N GLU A 75 1.65 -0.29 11.85
CA GLU A 75 2.44 0.93 11.66
C GLU A 75 3.34 0.82 10.43
N ILE A 76 3.45 1.92 9.69
CA ILE A 76 4.30 2.05 8.51
C ILE A 76 5.76 2.02 8.98
N GLY A 77 6.36 0.84 8.98
CA GLY A 77 7.70 0.57 9.52
C GLY A 77 7.86 -0.87 9.99
N ASN A 78 6.75 -1.55 10.33
CA ASN A 78 6.74 -2.97 10.65
C ASN A 78 6.53 -3.88 9.43
N PHE A 79 6.57 -3.33 8.21
CA PHE A 79 6.57 -4.12 6.97
C PHE A 79 7.96 -4.68 6.69
N TYR A 80 8.53 -5.41 7.65
CA TYR A 80 9.55 -6.38 7.34
C TYR A 80 8.80 -7.63 6.90
N ILE A 81 8.71 -7.86 5.59
CA ILE A 81 8.53 -9.23 5.12
C ILE A 81 9.80 -9.94 5.58
N LEU A 82 9.73 -10.51 6.79
CA LEU A 82 10.79 -11.27 7.43
C LEU A 82 11.03 -12.49 6.58
N ILE A 83 11.95 -12.36 5.62
CA ILE A 83 12.58 -13.49 4.95
C ILE A 83 13.92 -13.66 5.69
N PHE A 84 13.88 -14.42 6.79
CA PHE A 84 15.07 -15.08 7.30
C PHE A 84 15.32 -16.35 6.50
#